data_AF-A0A3D2CB36-F1
#
_entry.id   AF-A0A3D2CB36-F1
#
_cell.length_a   1.000
_cell.length_b   1.000
_cell.length_c   1.000
_cell.angle_alpha   90.00
_cell.angle_beta   90.00
_cell.angle_gamma   90.00
#
_symmetry.space_group_name_H-M   'P 1'
#
loop_
_entity.id
_entity.type
_entity.pdbx_description
1 polymer ?
#
loop_
_entity_poly.entity_id
_entity_poly.type
_entity_poly.pdbx_seq_one_letter_code
_entity_poly.pdbx_strand_id
1 'polypeptide(L)'
;AVPLTEQLAARGFHITVETAGTVDAPLRMDLASISPKLSDSTPTEPAAWARRHEATRSRPAVVARLVRDHEHQIKFVVGEDTDFGEIEQFIASVEAELGAPMAPEHILLMPRGRDPDTLNANLGRAVPEAVARGWRITDRLHVRLFGDTRGT
;
A
#
# COMPACT_ATOMS: atom_id res chain seq x y z
N ALA A 1 -8.87 -18.03 13.17
CA ALA A 1 -8.82 -16.70 13.81
C ALA A 1 -7.46 -16.51 14.47
N VAL A 2 -6.92 -15.30 14.45
CA VAL A 2 -5.63 -14.96 15.08
C VAL A 2 -5.87 -14.45 16.51
N PRO A 3 -5.30 -15.09 17.56
CA PRO A 3 -5.65 -14.77 18.95
C PRO A 3 -5.44 -13.31 19.36
N LEU A 4 -4.42 -12.63 18.82
CA LEU A 4 -4.12 -11.24 19.17
C LEU A 4 -5.25 -10.29 18.75
N THR A 5 -5.70 -10.38 17.50
CA THR A 5 -6.70 -9.44 16.98
C THR A 5 -8.08 -9.68 17.59
N GLU A 6 -8.42 -10.93 17.89
CA GLU A 6 -9.65 -11.24 18.65
C GLU A 6 -9.60 -10.63 20.06
N GLN A 7 -8.47 -10.74 20.75
CA GLN A 7 -8.31 -10.22 22.10
C GLN A 7 -8.29 -8.69 22.18
N LEU A 8 -7.76 -8.02 21.15
CA LEU A 8 -7.82 -6.57 21.03
C LEU A 8 -9.25 -6.11 20.76
N ALA A 9 -9.94 -6.76 19.83
CA ALA A 9 -11.33 -6.42 19.53
C ALA A 9 -12.28 -6.69 20.71
N ALA A 10 -12.08 -7.78 21.45
CA ALA A 10 -12.85 -8.08 22.66
C ALA A 10 -12.68 -7.01 23.76
N ARG A 11 -11.60 -6.22 23.69
CA ARG A 11 -11.34 -5.08 24.58
C ARG A 11 -11.78 -3.73 23.99
N GLY A 12 -12.41 -3.73 22.81
CA GLY A 12 -12.94 -2.53 22.17
C GLY A 12 -11.90 -1.69 21.41
N PHE A 13 -10.73 -2.23 21.10
CA PHE A 13 -9.75 -1.52 20.25
C PHE A 13 -10.17 -1.54 18.78
N HIS A 14 -9.92 -0.43 18.08
CA HIS A 14 -9.90 -0.38 16.62
C HIS A 14 -8.57 -0.96 16.11
N ILE A 15 -8.64 -1.85 15.13
CA ILE A 15 -7.50 -2.59 14.60
C ILE A 15 -7.28 -2.23 13.14
N THR A 16 -6.23 -1.45 12.90
CA THR A 16 -5.70 -1.23 11.55
C THR A 16 -4.58 -2.22 11.25
N VAL A 17 -4.63 -2.88 10.10
CA VAL A 17 -3.57 -3.78 9.64
C VAL A 17 -2.85 -3.16 8.44
N GLU A 18 -1.55 -2.90 8.58
CA GLU A 18 -0.69 -2.56 7.45
C GLU A 18 -0.13 -3.82 6.80
N THR A 19 -0.36 -4.00 5.50
CA THR A 19 0.02 -5.24 4.79
C THR A 19 0.45 -4.96 3.35
N ALA A 20 1.30 -5.82 2.79
CA ALA A 20 1.61 -5.82 1.35
C ALA A 20 0.49 -6.45 0.50
N GLY A 21 -0.53 -7.06 1.12
CA GLY A 21 -1.64 -7.70 0.41
C GLY A 21 -1.29 -9.04 -0.23
N THR A 22 -0.28 -9.76 0.27
CA THR A 22 0.21 -11.02 -0.30
C THR A 22 -0.17 -12.27 0.50
N VAL A 23 -0.66 -12.09 1.72
CA VAL A 23 -1.05 -13.19 2.62
C VAL A 23 -2.50 -13.01 3.01
N ASP A 24 -3.28 -14.05 2.75
CA ASP A 24 -4.63 -14.21 3.28
C ASP A 24 -4.52 -14.83 4.68
N ALA A 25 -4.91 -14.07 5.70
CA ALA A 25 -4.94 -14.53 7.07
C ALA A 25 -6.30 -14.21 7.73
N PRO A 26 -6.83 -15.10 8.60
CA PRO A 26 -8.10 -14.88 9.30
C PRO A 26 -7.91 -13.93 10.49
N LEU A 27 -7.51 -12.70 10.19
CA LEU A 27 -7.33 -11.60 11.13
C LEU A 27 -8.65 -10.85 11.31
N ARG A 28 -9.01 -10.54 12.55
CA ARG A 28 -9.95 -9.46 12.80
C ARG A 28 -9.25 -8.12 12.53
N MET A 29 -9.85 -7.28 11.70
CA MET A 29 -9.40 -5.92 11.44
C MET A 29 -10.59 -5.04 11.09
N ASP A 30 -10.50 -3.77 11.48
CA ASP A 30 -11.49 -2.75 11.15
C ASP A 30 -11.07 -1.99 9.89
N LEU A 31 -9.77 -1.74 9.71
CA LEU A 31 -9.20 -1.06 8.53
C LEU A 31 -8.02 -1.84 7.94
N ALA A 32 -8.08 -2.15 6.65
CA ALA A 32 -6.97 -2.71 5.87
C ALA A 32 -6.18 -1.59 5.17
N SER A 33 -4.97 -1.30 5.64
CA SER A 33 -4.03 -0.39 4.97
C SER A 33 -3.07 -1.18 4.08
N ILE A 34 -3.45 -1.33 2.82
CA ILE A 34 -2.79 -2.21 1.86
C ILE A 34 -1.73 -1.40 1.10
N SER A 35 -0.48 -1.86 1.07
CA SER A 35 0.60 -1.23 0.30
C SER A 35 1.29 -2.25 -0.61
N PRO A 36 0.72 -2.50 -1.80
CA PRO A 36 1.31 -3.40 -2.79
C PRO A 36 2.72 -2.94 -3.16
N LYS A 37 3.62 -3.90 -3.40
CA LYS A 37 5.01 -3.60 -3.77
C LYS A 37 5.14 -3.63 -5.30
N LEU A 38 5.37 -2.45 -5.88
CA LEU A 38 5.66 -2.23 -7.31
C LEU A 38 7.11 -2.56 -7.65
N SER A 39 7.41 -2.86 -8.91
CA SER A 39 8.71 -3.31 -9.45
C SER A 39 9.92 -2.59 -8.84
N ASP A 40 9.81 -1.28 -8.68
CA ASP A 40 10.79 -0.34 -8.10
C ASP A 40 11.15 -0.54 -6.60
N SER A 41 10.51 -1.51 -5.95
CA SER A 41 10.70 -1.82 -4.51
C SER A 41 11.56 -3.08 -4.29
N THR A 42 12.31 -3.54 -5.29
CA THR A 42 13.14 -4.76 -5.23
C THR A 42 14.61 -4.41 -5.04
N PRO A 43 15.33 -4.92 -4.02
CA PRO A 43 16.77 -4.84 -3.97
C PRO A 43 17.37 -5.53 -5.20
N THR A 44 18.23 -4.82 -5.93
CA THR A 44 19.02 -5.35 -7.04
C THR A 44 19.99 -6.41 -6.49
N GLU A 45 19.82 -7.68 -6.88
CA GLU A 45 20.73 -8.87 -6.85
C GLU A 45 20.10 -10.15 -6.19
N PRO A 46 20.24 -11.38 -6.75
CA PRO A 46 20.54 -11.82 -8.12
C PRO A 46 19.29 -12.36 -8.88
N ALA A 47 19.37 -12.44 -10.22
CA ALA A 47 18.27 -12.70 -11.17
C ALA A 47 17.45 -14.00 -10.97
N ALA A 48 17.94 -14.99 -10.23
CA ALA A 48 17.19 -16.20 -9.89
C ALA A 48 16.04 -15.93 -8.89
N TRP A 49 16.16 -14.86 -8.09
CA TRP A 49 15.11 -14.40 -7.20
C TRP A 49 14.04 -13.60 -7.94
N ALA A 50 14.39 -12.81 -8.96
CA ALA A 50 13.45 -11.95 -9.69
C ALA A 50 12.18 -12.68 -10.21
N ARG A 51 12.31 -13.88 -10.79
CA ARG A 51 11.16 -14.63 -11.35
C ARG A 51 10.24 -15.25 -10.29
N ARG A 52 10.77 -15.71 -9.15
CA ARG A 52 9.97 -16.26 -8.04
C ARG A 52 9.39 -15.13 -7.18
N HIS A 53 10.09 -14.00 -7.11
CA HIS A 53 9.59 -12.76 -6.52
C HIS A 53 8.40 -12.20 -7.31
N GLU A 54 8.46 -12.13 -8.63
CA GLU A 54 7.35 -11.60 -9.44
C GLU A 54 6.05 -12.39 -9.23
N ALA A 55 6.13 -13.74 -9.24
CA ALA A 55 4.97 -14.63 -9.09
C ALA A 55 4.32 -14.61 -7.69
N THR A 56 4.96 -14.05 -6.67
CA THR A 56 4.46 -14.01 -5.28
C THR A 56 4.19 -12.59 -4.76
N ARG A 57 4.54 -11.57 -5.53
CA ARG A 57 4.53 -10.16 -5.12
C ARG A 57 3.24 -9.44 -5.45
N SER A 58 2.66 -9.76 -6.61
CA SER A 58 1.32 -9.30 -6.98
C SER A 58 0.31 -10.39 -6.68
N ARG A 59 -0.58 -10.16 -5.70
CA ARG A 59 -1.72 -11.03 -5.44
C ARG A 59 -3.03 -10.23 -5.48
N PRO A 60 -3.49 -9.82 -6.68
CA PRO A 60 -4.69 -9.00 -6.84
C PRO A 60 -5.92 -9.64 -6.17
N ALA A 61 -6.06 -10.97 -6.25
CA ALA A 61 -7.15 -11.69 -5.59
C ALA A 61 -7.17 -11.54 -4.05
N VAL A 62 -5.99 -11.47 -3.40
CA VAL A 62 -5.90 -11.25 -1.95
C VAL A 62 -6.28 -9.81 -1.62
N VAL A 63 -5.79 -8.84 -2.40
CA VAL A 63 -6.15 -7.42 -2.24
C VAL A 63 -7.64 -7.20 -2.47
N ALA A 64 -8.20 -7.78 -3.53
CA ALA A 64 -9.63 -7.73 -3.83
C ALA A 64 -10.48 -8.30 -2.69
N ARG A 65 -10.04 -9.39 -2.06
CA ARG A 65 -10.72 -9.93 -0.88
C ARG A 65 -10.66 -8.95 0.30
N LEU A 66 -9.50 -8.36 0.59
CA LEU A 66 -9.36 -7.36 1.67
C LEU A 66 -10.24 -6.13 1.42
N VAL A 67 -10.30 -5.65 0.17
CA VAL A 67 -11.15 -4.54 -0.26
C VAL A 67 -12.64 -4.86 -0.10
N ARG A 68 -13.05 -6.09 -0.39
CA ARG A 68 -14.44 -6.54 -0.28
C ARG A 68 -14.88 -6.69 1.17
N ASP A 69 -14.01 -7.22 2.03
CA ASP A 69 -14.38 -7.68 3.36
C ASP A 69 -14.20 -6.60 4.44
N HIS A 70 -13.46 -5.51 4.16
CA HIS A 70 -13.08 -4.50 5.15
C HIS A 70 -13.13 -3.05 4.62
N GLU A 71 -13.24 -2.09 5.54
CA GLU A 71 -12.82 -0.71 5.24
C GLU A 71 -11.34 -0.74 4.84
N HIS A 72 -10.95 0.05 3.84
CA HIS A 72 -9.63 -0.10 3.24
C HIS A 72 -9.07 1.20 2.69
N GLN A 73 -7.75 1.20 2.56
CA GLN A 73 -7.00 2.15 1.76
C GLN A 73 -5.89 1.39 1.01
N ILE A 74 -5.64 1.77 -0.24
CA ILE A 74 -4.57 1.20 -1.06
C ILE A 74 -3.51 2.27 -1.29
N LYS A 75 -2.32 2.04 -0.74
CA LYS A 75 -1.22 3.02 -0.65
C LYS A 75 -0.02 2.60 -1.50
N PHE A 76 0.25 3.33 -2.57
CA PHE A 76 1.42 3.13 -3.43
C PHE A 76 2.57 4.07 -3.02
N VAL A 77 3.79 3.51 -2.91
CA VAL A 77 4.97 4.28 -2.50
C VAL A 77 5.67 4.84 -3.73
N VAL A 78 5.59 6.16 -3.92
CA VAL A 78 6.09 6.88 -5.09
C VAL A 78 7.48 7.46 -4.82
N GLY A 79 8.45 7.10 -5.65
CA GLY A 79 9.82 7.60 -5.66
C GLY A 79 10.24 8.14 -7.03
N GLU A 80 11.56 8.25 -7.23
CA GLU A 80 12.13 8.81 -8.46
C GLU A 80 11.92 7.94 -9.71
N ASP A 81 11.84 6.62 -9.52
CA ASP A 81 11.72 5.67 -10.62
C ASP A 81 10.33 5.02 -10.71
N THR A 82 9.35 5.57 -9.99
CA THR A 82 8.01 4.99 -9.96
C THR A 82 7.32 5.14 -11.32
N ASP A 83 6.91 4.00 -11.87
CA ASP A 83 6.04 3.90 -13.04
C ASP A 83 4.56 3.94 -12.59
N PHE A 84 3.86 5.02 -12.92
CA PHE A 84 2.44 5.16 -12.63
C PHE A 84 1.56 4.22 -13.48
N GLY A 85 2.04 3.79 -14.64
CA GLY A 85 1.36 2.78 -15.45
C GLY A 85 1.30 1.42 -14.75
N GLU A 86 2.32 1.07 -13.95
CA GLU A 86 2.30 -0.14 -13.14
C GLU A 86 1.23 -0.07 -12.03
N ILE A 87 1.03 1.10 -11.43
CA ILE A 87 -0.03 1.34 -10.44
C ILE A 87 -1.40 1.12 -11.08
N GLU A 88 -1.64 1.70 -12.25
CA GLU A 88 -2.90 1.56 -12.99
C GLU A 88 -3.17 0.11 -13.40
N GLN A 89 -2.15 -0.61 -13.87
CA GLN A 89 -2.26 -2.04 -14.21
C GLN A 89 -2.59 -2.89 -12.99
N PHE A 90 -1.98 -2.59 -11.83
CA PHE A 90 -2.28 -3.30 -10.59
C PHE A 90 -3.72 -3.05 -10.14
N ILE A 91 -4.16 -1.78 -10.16
CA ILE A 91 -5.55 -1.39 -9.85
C ILE A 91 -6.53 -2.15 -10.76
N ALA A 92 -6.31 -2.11 -12.07
CA ALA A 92 -7.16 -2.82 -13.03
C ALA A 92 -7.22 -4.34 -12.76
N SER A 93 -6.11 -4.93 -12.33
CA SER A 93 -6.07 -6.35 -11.95
C SER A 93 -6.90 -6.65 -10.69
N VAL A 94 -6.91 -5.74 -9.71
CA VAL A 94 -7.76 -5.85 -8.51
C VAL A 94 -9.22 -5.64 -8.87
N GLU A 95 -9.54 -4.66 -9.70
CA GLU A 95 -10.91 -4.37 -10.17
C GLU A 95 -11.49 -5.54 -10.97
N ALA A 96 -10.67 -6.24 -11.76
CA ALA A 96 -11.07 -7.46 -12.45
C ALA A 96 -11.47 -8.59 -11.47
N GLU A 97 -10.75 -8.76 -10.37
CA GLU A 97 -11.08 -9.71 -9.30
C GLU A 97 -12.31 -9.28 -8.46
N LEU A 98 -12.56 -7.97 -8.37
CA LEU A 98 -13.74 -7.40 -7.72
C LEU A 98 -14.99 -7.46 -8.61
N GLY A 99 -14.82 -7.40 -9.94
CA GLY A 99 -15.90 -7.23 -10.91
C GLY A 99 -16.48 -5.81 -10.94
N ALA A 100 -15.78 -4.82 -10.36
CA ALA A 100 -16.22 -3.43 -10.26
C ALA A 100 -15.02 -2.48 -10.08
N PRO A 101 -15.14 -1.20 -10.50
CA PRO A 101 -14.11 -0.21 -10.28
C PRO A 101 -13.97 0.14 -8.80
N MET A 102 -12.75 0.45 -8.37
CA MET A 102 -12.48 0.97 -7.03
C MET A 102 -12.74 2.47 -6.98
N ALA A 103 -13.21 2.93 -5.83
CA ALA A 103 -13.41 4.36 -5.60
C ALA A 103 -12.04 5.07 -5.57
N PRO A 104 -11.82 6.13 -6.38
CA PRO A 104 -10.51 6.77 -6.49
C PRO A 104 -10.03 7.38 -5.18
N GLU A 105 -10.94 7.77 -4.28
CA GLU A 105 -10.61 8.28 -2.96
C GLU A 105 -9.94 7.27 -2.02
N HIS A 106 -10.05 5.96 -2.30
CA HIS A 106 -9.37 4.91 -1.54
C HIS A 106 -7.97 4.59 -2.07
N ILE A 107 -7.56 5.23 -3.17
CA ILE A 107 -6.23 5.09 -3.76
C ILE A 107 -5.36 6.25 -3.28
N LEU A 108 -4.26 5.93 -2.60
CA LEU A 108 -3.36 6.87 -1.96
C LEU A 108 -1.96 6.77 -2.58
N LEU A 109 -1.35 7.90 -2.89
CA LEU A 109 0.07 7.99 -3.21
C LEU A 109 0.85 8.50 -1.99
N MET A 110 1.91 7.78 -1.61
CA MET A 110 2.79 8.13 -0.49
C MET A 110 4.20 8.41 -1.01
N PRO A 111 4.82 9.56 -0.72
CA PRO A 111 6.19 9.80 -1.12
C PRO A 111 7.16 8.86 -0.40
N ARG A 112 8.12 8.32 -1.16
CA ARG A 112 9.30 7.62 -0.65
C ARG A 112 10.26 8.65 -0.06
N GLY A 113 10.91 8.32 1.04
CA GLY A 113 11.89 9.20 1.66
C GLY A 113 12.09 8.91 3.14
N ARG A 114 13.25 9.32 3.64
CA ARG A 114 13.67 9.20 5.05
C ARG A 114 14.11 10.55 5.64
N ASP A 115 13.95 11.61 4.85
CA ASP A 115 14.23 12.99 5.18
C ASP A 115 13.22 13.90 4.46
N PRO A 116 12.98 15.12 4.97
CA PRO A 116 12.01 16.05 4.38
C PRO A 116 12.28 16.43 2.92
N ASP A 117 13.53 16.55 2.51
CA ASP A 117 13.89 17.01 1.16
C ASP A 117 13.53 15.95 0.12
N THR A 118 13.89 14.70 0.37
CA THR A 118 13.49 13.56 -0.46
C THR A 118 11.97 13.40 -0.50
N LEU A 119 11.28 13.58 0.63
CA LEU A 119 9.82 13.53 0.67
C LEU A 119 9.17 14.63 -0.17
N ASN A 120 9.69 15.86 -0.11
CA ASN A 120 9.18 16.99 -0.88
C ASN A 120 9.39 16.78 -2.39
N ALA A 121 10.57 16.28 -2.79
CA ALA A 121 10.86 15.98 -4.19
C ALA A 121 9.87 14.93 -4.76
N ASN A 122 9.66 13.83 -4.04
CA ASN A 122 8.73 12.78 -4.47
C ASN A 122 7.26 13.22 -4.37
N LEU A 123 6.91 14.07 -3.42
CA LEU A 123 5.57 14.64 -3.31
C LEU A 123 5.24 15.55 -4.50
N GLY A 124 6.21 16.35 -4.97
CA GLY A 124 6.07 17.18 -6.17
C GLY A 124 5.73 16.37 -7.42
N ARG A 125 6.12 15.10 -7.46
CA ARG A 125 5.79 14.15 -8.54
C ARG A 125 4.45 13.45 -8.33
N ALA A 126 4.14 13.08 -7.09
CA ALA A 126 2.92 12.34 -6.76
C ALA A 126 1.65 13.21 -6.85
N VAL A 127 1.73 14.48 -6.46
CA VAL A 127 0.56 15.38 -6.39
C VAL A 127 -0.13 15.55 -7.75
N PRO A 128 0.57 15.89 -8.86
CA PRO A 128 -0.06 16.02 -10.16
C PRO A 128 -0.79 14.75 -10.59
N GLU A 129 -0.17 13.58 -10.38
CA GLU A 129 -0.73 12.28 -10.74
C GLU A 129 -1.98 11.94 -9.92
N ALA A 130 -1.96 12.26 -8.61
CA ALA A 130 -3.12 12.07 -7.75
C ALA A 130 -4.30 12.97 -8.16
N VAL A 131 -4.03 14.26 -8.40
CA VAL A 131 -5.04 15.22 -8.84
C VAL A 131 -5.67 14.80 -10.17
N ALA A 132 -4.86 14.38 -11.14
CA ALA A 132 -5.33 13.96 -12.46
C ALA A 132 -6.28 12.76 -12.42
N ARG A 133 -6.15 11.87 -11.42
CA ARG A 133 -6.92 10.62 -11.30
C ARG A 133 -7.96 10.63 -10.17
N GLY A 134 -8.08 11.73 -9.44
CA GLY A 134 -8.94 11.81 -8.25
C GLY A 134 -8.43 11.00 -7.05
N TRP A 135 -7.17 10.55 -7.08
CA TRP A 135 -6.54 9.84 -5.99
C TRP A 135 -6.17 10.80 -4.85
N ARG A 136 -5.81 10.23 -3.70
CA ARG A 136 -5.40 10.97 -2.50
C ARG A 136 -3.89 10.93 -2.30
N ILE A 137 -3.42 11.87 -1.50
CA ILE A 137 -2.04 11.92 -1.02
C ILE A 137 -2.03 11.52 0.45
N THR A 138 -1.06 10.71 0.82
CA THR A 138 -0.66 10.51 2.21
C THR A 138 0.81 10.81 2.36
N ASP A 139 1.22 11.19 3.57
CA ASP A 139 2.56 11.67 3.83
C ASP A 139 3.25 10.79 4.87
N ARG A 140 4.58 10.90 4.97
CA ARG A 140 5.34 10.30 6.05
C ARG A 140 5.54 11.32 7.17
N LEU A 141 4.43 11.73 7.79
CA LEU A 141 4.45 12.79 8.80
C LEU A 141 5.42 12.50 9.94
N HIS A 142 5.53 11.24 10.38
CA HIS A 142 6.51 10.85 11.40
C HIS A 142 7.95 11.17 10.99
N VAL A 143 8.34 10.98 9.73
CA VAL A 143 9.68 11.35 9.23
C VAL A 143 9.86 12.86 9.25
N ARG A 144 8.82 13.63 8.96
CA ARG A 144 8.90 15.10 9.02
C ARG A 144 9.06 15.62 10.45
N LEU A 145 8.39 14.97 11.41
CA LEU A 145 8.40 15.38 12.81
C LEU A 145 9.62 14.86 13.57
N PHE A 146 10.05 13.63 13.29
CA PHE A 146 11.02 12.89 14.10
C PHE A 146 12.22 12.32 13.32
N GLY A 147 12.28 12.51 12.00
CA GLY A 147 13.30 11.92 11.13
C GLY A 147 13.15 10.40 10.97
N ASP A 148 14.18 9.74 10.44
CA ASP A 148 14.27 8.27 10.31
C ASP A 148 14.60 7.60 11.66
N THR A 149 13.81 7.91 12.69
CA THR A 149 14.02 7.44 14.06
C THR A 149 13.04 6.31 14.37
N ARG A 150 13.53 5.20 14.92
CA ARG A 150 12.67 4.08 15.33
C ARG A 150 11.98 4.39 16.66
N GLY A 151 10.71 4.03 16.77
CA GLY A 151 9.94 4.16 18.02
C GLY A 151 9.41 5.56 18.31
N THR A 152 9.18 6.36 17.26
CA THR A 152 8.65 7.73 17.33
C THR A 152 7.42 7.89 16.46
#